data_AF-A0A7Y5Q611-F1
#
_entry.id   AF-A0A7Y5Q611-F1
#
_cell.length_a   1.000
_cell.length_b   1.000
_cell.length_c   1.000
_cell.angle_alpha   90.00
_cell.angle_beta   90.00
_cell.angle_gamma   90.00
#
_symmetry.space_group_name_H-M   'P 1'
#
loop_
_entity.id
_entity.type
_entity.pdbx_description
1 polymer ?
#
loop_
_entity_poly.entity_id
_entity_poly.type
_entity_poly.pdbx_seq_one_letter_code
_entity_poly.pdbx_strand_id
1 'polypeptide(L)'
;PLETDLADELRCAAAPGEFESMAAVVYGLQEVRGLRATVSELRGAAGRIPASAVDIRHLLWWYQGAGRNISYSPQRELVAELLVKDPALVRVDLAAKENYLRSTAAEGGTTYLPCSRPDSSMLAAVRPVDTKELQPVEVAAGAAREFWLTLQVPLGTPAGDYRGELVLTHADGREVLPLTVKVHSLVLPAPRLTYSIYYRATLTADGQPTISSEGKSEQQYAAELADLRDHGVLYPTNYLGHDGPGLVRALELRREAGLPTERFYDLGAGIGDGTSPAALAAIKAKVERLRARTAPFGYRDLYFYGFDEATGDRLTSQKAAWRAVQEAGGKMFVAGYEGTFEAMGALLDTAVLAGAPNPKEAEKWHSVGSEAFCYANPQVGVEDPAVYRRNFGLVLRAAGFDGAMDYAYQHGFTHVWNDFDNTHYRDHNFTYPTVDGVVGTIAWEGFREGVDDVRYATALEQAIAAAPAGSTLAREAQSWLDGLDTRLVDLDEARARMIDWITRLRAR
;
A
#
# COMPACT_ATOMS: atom_id res chain seq x y z
N PRO A 1 19.84 20.67 -19.97
CA PRO A 1 20.82 19.69 -19.44
C PRO A 1 20.44 19.37 -17.99
N LEU A 2 20.07 18.12 -17.71
CA LEU A 2 19.85 17.68 -16.33
C LEU A 2 21.21 17.75 -15.61
N GLU A 3 21.28 18.50 -14.50
CA GLU A 3 22.49 18.68 -13.67
C GLU A 3 22.71 17.52 -12.67
N THR A 4 22.02 16.40 -12.84
CA THR A 4 22.25 15.17 -12.09
C THR A 4 23.33 14.34 -12.75
N ASP A 5 24.30 13.85 -11.98
CA ASP A 5 25.25 12.83 -12.43
C ASP A 5 24.47 11.69 -13.10
N LEU A 6 24.67 11.50 -14.40
CA LEU A 6 24.14 10.34 -15.11
C LEU A 6 24.74 9.10 -14.45
N ALA A 7 23.91 8.28 -13.82
CA ALA A 7 24.38 7.02 -13.26
C ALA A 7 24.70 6.06 -14.41
N ASP A 8 25.92 5.52 -14.42
CA ASP A 8 26.36 4.57 -15.45
C ASP A 8 25.78 3.15 -15.24
N GLU A 9 24.95 2.94 -14.22
CA GLU A 9 24.32 1.66 -13.88
C GLU A 9 23.12 1.82 -12.93
N LEU A 10 22.22 0.83 -12.94
CA LEU A 10 21.21 0.60 -11.91
C LEU A 10 21.73 -0.34 -10.84
N ARG A 11 21.52 0.01 -9.58
CA ARG A 11 21.95 -0.78 -8.41
C ARG A 11 20.88 -0.82 -7.35
N CYS A 12 20.60 -2.01 -6.83
CA CYS A 12 19.83 -2.19 -5.60
C CYS A 12 20.38 -3.36 -4.76
N ALA A 13 19.91 -3.49 -3.54
CA ALA A 13 20.24 -4.60 -2.66
C ALA A 13 18.97 -5.04 -1.90
N ALA A 14 18.74 -6.35 -1.82
CA ALA A 14 17.53 -6.90 -1.20
C ALA A 14 17.80 -8.24 -0.51
N ALA A 15 16.96 -8.59 0.46
CA ALA A 15 16.84 -9.94 0.99
C ALA A 15 16.03 -10.85 0.05
N PRO A 16 16.18 -12.18 0.13
CA PRO A 16 15.30 -13.11 -0.59
C PRO A 16 13.84 -12.94 -0.15
N GLY A 17 12.93 -12.81 -1.13
CA GLY A 17 11.50 -12.57 -0.93
C GLY A 17 11.11 -11.10 -0.79
N GLU A 18 12.06 -10.17 -0.82
CA GLU A 18 11.82 -8.72 -0.77
C GLU A 18 11.56 -8.14 -2.16
N PHE A 19 10.85 -7.02 -2.18
CA PHE A 19 10.68 -6.18 -3.37
C PHE A 19 11.58 -4.95 -3.27
N GLU A 20 12.21 -4.56 -4.38
CA GLU A 20 13.04 -3.35 -4.46
C GLU A 20 12.71 -2.56 -5.71
N SER A 21 12.68 -1.25 -5.57
CA SER A 21 12.25 -0.32 -6.62
C SER A 21 13.42 0.46 -7.20
N MET A 22 13.48 0.61 -8.51
CA MET A 22 14.47 1.43 -9.22
C MET A 22 13.77 2.24 -10.32
N ALA A 23 14.36 3.36 -10.72
CA ALA A 23 13.87 4.16 -11.84
C ALA A 23 14.99 4.43 -12.85
N ALA A 24 14.62 4.47 -14.13
CA ALA A 24 15.51 4.86 -15.22
C ALA A 24 14.81 5.89 -16.11
N VAL A 25 15.54 6.91 -16.54
CA VAL A 25 15.00 8.00 -17.37
C VAL A 25 15.69 8.02 -18.73
N VAL A 26 14.91 8.08 -19.80
CA VAL A 26 15.38 8.28 -21.16
C VAL A 26 15.01 9.68 -21.62
N TYR A 27 16.01 10.51 -21.90
CA TYR A 27 15.81 11.86 -22.42
C TYR A 27 16.16 11.92 -23.91
N GLY A 28 15.19 12.31 -24.74
CA GLY A 28 15.35 12.38 -26.19
C GLY A 28 16.11 13.63 -26.60
N LEU A 29 17.40 13.51 -26.97
CA LEU A 29 18.12 14.60 -27.65
C LEU A 29 17.60 14.82 -29.08
N GLN A 30 17.00 13.77 -29.64
CA GLN A 30 16.25 13.72 -30.89
C GLN A 30 15.00 12.86 -30.67
N GLU A 31 14.15 12.77 -31.68
CA GLU A 31 13.01 11.85 -31.65
C GLU A 31 13.51 10.40 -31.55
N VAL A 32 13.02 9.64 -30.56
CA VAL A 32 13.29 8.22 -30.38
C VAL A 32 12.00 7.46 -30.62
N ARG A 33 11.98 6.63 -31.66
CA ARG A 33 10.78 5.91 -32.09
C ARG A 33 10.75 4.46 -31.65
N GLY A 34 9.58 3.98 -31.25
CA GLY A 34 9.36 2.60 -30.85
C GLY A 34 10.24 2.14 -29.68
N LEU A 35 10.51 3.01 -28.71
CA LEU A 35 11.33 2.70 -27.54
C LEU A 35 10.67 1.60 -26.70
N ARG A 36 11.39 0.50 -26.46
CA ARG A 36 10.99 -0.63 -25.62
C ARG A 36 12.07 -0.94 -24.59
N ALA A 37 11.65 -1.15 -23.35
CA ALA A 37 12.51 -1.59 -22.26
C ALA A 37 12.29 -3.07 -21.96
N THR A 38 13.38 -3.81 -21.75
CA THR A 38 13.38 -5.20 -21.28
C THR A 38 14.54 -5.42 -20.32
N VAL A 39 14.46 -6.43 -19.45
CA VAL A 39 15.55 -6.77 -18.54
C VAL A 39 16.08 -8.16 -18.89
N SER A 40 17.40 -8.32 -18.84
CA SER A 40 18.03 -9.64 -19.01
C SER A 40 17.86 -10.51 -17.76
N GLU A 41 18.07 -11.82 -17.90
CA GLU A 41 18.32 -12.66 -16.70
C GLU A 41 19.52 -12.11 -15.92
N LEU A 42 19.41 -12.01 -14.60
CA LEU A 42 20.50 -11.58 -13.74
C LEU A 42 21.31 -12.81 -13.32
N ARG A 43 22.62 -12.77 -13.53
CA ARG A 43 23.54 -13.89 -13.28
C ARG A 43 24.47 -13.56 -12.13
N GLY A 44 24.56 -14.47 -11.16
CA GLY A 44 25.53 -14.42 -10.07
C GLY A 44 26.31 -15.72 -9.97
N ALA A 45 27.39 -15.74 -9.20
CA ALA A 45 28.21 -16.95 -9.01
C ALA A 45 27.41 -18.12 -8.40
N ALA A 46 26.41 -17.81 -7.59
CA ALA A 46 25.61 -18.78 -6.85
C ALA A 46 24.27 -19.15 -7.52
N GLY A 47 23.90 -18.52 -8.64
CA GLY A 47 22.61 -18.78 -9.28
C GLY A 47 22.18 -17.74 -10.31
N ARG A 48 20.86 -17.68 -10.52
CA ARG A 48 20.21 -16.76 -11.46
C ARG A 48 18.92 -16.20 -10.87
N ILE A 49 18.61 -14.94 -11.21
CA ILE A 49 17.30 -14.33 -10.98
C ILE A 49 16.67 -14.15 -12.37
N PRO A 50 15.50 -14.75 -12.65
CA PRO A 50 14.89 -14.67 -13.97
C PRO A 50 14.47 -13.23 -14.29
N ALA A 51 14.49 -12.86 -15.57
CA ALA A 51 14.03 -11.54 -16.02
C ALA A 51 12.58 -11.24 -15.58
N SER A 52 11.73 -12.27 -15.48
CA SER A 52 10.35 -12.16 -14.99
C SER A 52 10.23 -11.77 -13.51
N ALA A 53 11.33 -11.75 -12.76
CA ALA A 53 11.37 -11.21 -11.41
C ALA A 53 11.44 -9.68 -11.39
N VAL A 54 11.70 -9.04 -12.54
CA VAL A 54 11.72 -7.58 -12.67
C VAL A 54 10.52 -7.15 -13.51
N ASP A 55 9.58 -6.46 -12.87
CA ASP A 55 8.45 -5.85 -13.56
C ASP A 55 8.81 -4.43 -13.99
N ILE A 56 8.61 -4.13 -15.28
CA ILE A 56 8.87 -2.79 -15.82
C ILE A 56 7.54 -2.11 -16.12
N ARG A 57 7.39 -0.86 -15.68
CA ARG A 57 6.24 0.01 -15.98
C ARG A 57 6.73 1.37 -16.46
N HIS A 58 5.90 2.07 -17.21
CA HIS A 58 6.08 3.50 -17.45
C HIS A 58 5.61 4.25 -16.21
N LEU A 59 6.40 5.22 -15.74
CA LEU A 59 5.94 6.21 -14.78
C LEU A 59 5.26 7.35 -15.56
N LEU A 60 3.94 7.40 -15.45
CA LEU A 60 3.10 8.34 -16.16
C LEU A 60 2.84 9.59 -15.31
N TRP A 61 3.11 10.73 -15.92
CA TRP A 61 2.82 12.06 -15.38
C TRP A 61 1.47 12.53 -15.90
N TRP A 62 0.60 13.02 -15.01
CA TRP A 62 -0.74 13.48 -15.34
C TRP A 62 -1.19 14.60 -14.40
N TYR A 63 -2.24 15.34 -14.75
CA TYR A 63 -2.67 16.49 -13.96
C TYR A 63 -3.52 16.08 -12.76
N GLN A 64 -3.10 16.46 -11.56
CA GLN A 64 -3.86 16.33 -10.32
C GLN A 64 -4.14 17.71 -9.70
N GLY A 65 -4.99 17.76 -8.69
CA GLY A 65 -5.18 18.97 -7.89
C GLY A 65 -3.86 19.34 -7.20
N ALA A 66 -3.43 20.61 -7.28
CA ALA A 66 -2.12 21.10 -6.80
C ALA A 66 -2.03 21.22 -5.25
N GLY A 67 -2.58 20.25 -4.53
CA GLY A 67 -2.55 20.16 -3.08
C GLY A 67 -1.40 19.26 -2.64
N ARG A 68 -0.59 19.72 -1.69
CA ARG A 68 0.31 18.83 -0.92
C ARG A 68 -0.45 18.04 0.16
N ASN A 69 -1.75 17.88 -0.01
CA ASN A 69 -2.69 17.23 0.89
C ASN A 69 -3.97 16.85 0.13
N ILE A 70 -4.88 16.17 0.82
CA ILE A 70 -6.11 15.61 0.26
C ILE A 70 -7.24 16.61 -0.01
N SER A 71 -7.08 17.88 0.35
CA SER A 71 -8.14 18.89 0.15
C SER A 71 -8.25 19.23 -1.33
N TYR A 72 -9.48 19.44 -1.79
CA TYR A 72 -9.72 19.87 -3.16
C TYR A 72 -8.92 21.13 -3.52
N SER A 73 -8.33 21.13 -4.71
CA SER A 73 -7.65 22.27 -5.31
C SER A 73 -8.05 22.41 -6.78
N PRO A 74 -8.58 23.56 -7.23
CA PRO A 74 -8.84 23.81 -8.64
C PRO A 74 -7.56 24.06 -9.45
N GLN A 75 -6.43 24.30 -8.79
CA GLN A 75 -5.14 24.47 -9.44
C GLN A 75 -4.64 23.12 -9.93
N ARG A 76 -4.09 23.07 -11.15
CA ARG A 76 -3.61 21.82 -11.75
C ARG A 76 -2.09 21.74 -11.66
N GLU A 77 -1.60 20.63 -11.15
CA GLU A 77 -0.18 20.29 -11.10
C GLU A 77 0.06 19.02 -11.91
N LEU A 78 1.14 18.99 -12.68
CA LEU A 78 1.54 17.78 -13.40
C LEU A 78 2.37 16.93 -12.43
N VAL A 79 1.86 15.75 -12.08
CA VAL A 79 2.39 14.89 -11.03
C VAL A 79 2.79 13.54 -11.60
N ALA A 80 3.96 13.04 -11.24
CA ALA A 80 4.37 11.67 -11.51
C ALA A 80 3.67 10.75 -10.50
N GLU A 81 2.87 9.79 -10.96
CA GLU A 81 2.07 8.99 -10.03
C GLU A 81 1.87 7.57 -10.54
N LEU A 82 1.27 7.43 -11.72
CA LEU A 82 0.72 6.17 -12.20
C LEU A 82 1.81 5.26 -12.76
N LEU A 83 1.77 3.99 -12.37
CA LEU A 83 2.63 2.93 -12.89
C LEU A 83 1.83 2.06 -13.87
N VAL A 84 2.09 2.24 -15.18
CA VAL A 84 1.29 1.62 -16.25
C VAL A 84 2.14 0.83 -17.24
N LYS A 85 1.55 -0.20 -17.85
CA LYS A 85 2.16 -0.93 -18.97
C LYS A 85 1.99 -0.19 -20.28
N ASP A 86 0.90 0.54 -20.45
CA ASP A 86 0.64 1.39 -21.60
C ASP A 86 0.38 2.85 -21.16
N PRO A 87 1.32 3.78 -21.41
CA PRO A 87 1.11 5.18 -21.04
C PRO A 87 0.04 5.86 -21.88
N ALA A 88 -0.44 5.23 -22.97
CA ALA A 88 -1.62 5.69 -23.68
C ALA A 88 -2.92 5.40 -22.92
N LEU A 89 -2.89 4.73 -21.76
CA LEU A 89 -4.06 4.59 -20.87
C LEU A 89 -4.62 5.97 -20.48
N VAL A 90 -3.75 6.93 -20.19
CA VAL A 90 -4.13 8.34 -19.95
C VAL A 90 -3.41 9.22 -20.95
N ARG A 91 -4.18 9.90 -21.80
CA ARG A 91 -3.64 10.94 -22.68
C ARG A 91 -3.64 12.27 -21.94
N VAL A 92 -2.46 12.85 -21.81
CA VAL A 92 -2.24 14.13 -21.11
C VAL A 92 -2.01 15.24 -22.12
N ASP A 93 -2.92 16.20 -22.15
CA ASP A 93 -2.79 17.43 -22.94
C ASP A 93 -2.08 18.49 -22.10
N LEU A 94 -0.79 18.67 -22.36
CA LEU A 94 0.05 19.64 -21.64
C LEU A 94 -0.33 21.10 -21.92
N ALA A 95 -0.91 21.38 -23.08
CA ALA A 95 -1.28 22.74 -23.46
C ALA A 95 -2.60 23.14 -22.79
N ALA A 96 -3.60 22.26 -22.82
CA ALA A 96 -4.88 22.46 -22.17
C ALA A 96 -4.84 22.18 -20.66
N LYS A 97 -3.78 21.52 -20.19
CA LYS A 97 -3.67 20.95 -18.84
C LYS A 97 -4.81 19.98 -18.51
N GLU A 98 -5.19 19.14 -19.46
CA GLU A 98 -6.31 18.18 -19.33
C GLU A 98 -5.83 16.73 -19.46
N ASN A 99 -6.40 15.85 -18.65
CA ASN A 99 -6.28 14.40 -18.78
C ASN A 99 -7.49 13.79 -19.50
N TYR A 100 -7.21 12.75 -20.27
CA TYR A 100 -8.22 11.93 -20.94
C TYR A 100 -7.94 10.45 -20.69
N LEU A 101 -8.87 9.74 -20.07
CA LEU A 101 -8.79 8.31 -19.80
C LEU A 101 -9.27 7.51 -21.01
N ARG A 102 -8.51 6.48 -21.38
CA ARG A 102 -8.90 5.53 -22.42
C ARG A 102 -9.99 4.59 -21.89
N SER A 103 -11.13 4.58 -22.57
CA SER A 103 -12.20 3.59 -22.43
C SER A 103 -12.05 2.52 -23.50
N THR A 104 -12.02 1.25 -23.11
CA THR A 104 -11.97 0.08 -24.00
C THR A 104 -13.32 -0.64 -23.97
N ALA A 105 -14.04 -0.58 -25.09
CA ALA A 105 -15.30 -1.30 -25.25
C ALA A 105 -15.06 -2.81 -25.21
N ALA A 106 -16.08 -3.59 -24.82
CA ALA A 106 -15.94 -5.04 -24.67
C ALA A 106 -15.56 -5.75 -25.99
N GLU A 107 -15.93 -5.16 -27.12
CA GLU A 107 -15.60 -5.58 -28.49
C GLU A 107 -14.22 -5.10 -28.99
N GLY A 108 -13.48 -4.32 -28.20
CA GLY A 108 -12.10 -3.92 -28.47
C GLY A 108 -11.88 -2.50 -29.04
N GLY A 109 -12.95 -1.75 -29.34
CA GLY A 109 -12.85 -0.34 -29.75
C GLY A 109 -12.41 0.56 -28.58
N THR A 110 -11.63 1.61 -28.85
CA THR A 110 -11.20 2.56 -27.80
C THR A 110 -11.67 3.98 -28.07
N THR A 111 -11.95 4.70 -27.00
CA THR A 111 -12.24 6.14 -27.02
C THR A 111 -11.57 6.83 -25.84
N TYR A 112 -11.31 8.13 -25.96
CA TYR A 112 -10.74 8.94 -24.88
C TYR A 112 -11.81 9.83 -24.28
N LEU A 113 -11.99 9.73 -22.96
CA LEU A 113 -12.98 10.48 -22.20
C LEU A 113 -12.27 11.45 -21.25
N PRO A 114 -12.71 12.71 -21.13
CA PRO A 114 -12.07 13.67 -20.23
C PRO A 114 -12.18 13.20 -18.78
N CYS A 115 -11.07 13.18 -18.05
CA CYS A 115 -10.98 12.74 -16.65
C CYS A 115 -10.24 13.76 -15.77
N SER A 116 -10.48 15.04 -16.06
CA SER A 116 -9.96 16.16 -15.28
C SER A 116 -10.88 17.36 -15.35
N ARG A 117 -12.19 17.14 -15.47
CA ARG A 117 -13.20 18.19 -15.58
C ARG A 117 -14.09 18.19 -14.34
N PRO A 118 -14.72 19.32 -13.98
CA PRO A 118 -15.65 19.35 -12.85
C PRO A 118 -16.85 18.42 -12.99
N ASP A 119 -17.19 17.99 -14.21
CA ASP A 119 -18.23 16.99 -14.47
C ASP A 119 -17.60 15.67 -14.94
N SER A 120 -17.88 14.60 -14.19
CA SER A 120 -17.47 13.22 -14.48
C SER A 120 -18.55 12.37 -15.12
N SER A 121 -19.69 12.95 -15.53
CA SER A 121 -20.81 12.20 -16.13
C SER A 121 -20.42 11.33 -17.33
N MET A 122 -19.45 11.79 -18.14
CA MET A 122 -18.92 11.05 -19.28
C MET A 122 -18.16 9.78 -18.88
N LEU A 123 -17.68 9.69 -17.64
CA LEU A 123 -16.92 8.55 -17.13
C LEU A 123 -17.82 7.46 -16.53
N ALA A 124 -19.14 7.67 -16.42
CA ALA A 124 -20.05 6.73 -15.75
C ALA A 124 -19.98 5.28 -16.27
N ALA A 125 -19.61 5.09 -17.54
CA ALA A 125 -19.41 3.78 -18.18
C ALA A 125 -18.00 3.59 -18.75
N VAL A 126 -17.00 4.35 -18.26
CA VAL A 126 -15.62 4.19 -18.73
C VAL A 126 -15.09 2.81 -18.35
N ARG A 127 -14.32 2.22 -19.28
CA ARG A 127 -13.74 0.88 -19.14
C ARG A 127 -12.22 0.97 -19.31
N PRO A 128 -11.48 1.50 -18.33
CA PRO A 128 -10.03 1.53 -18.40
C PRO A 128 -9.49 0.10 -18.33
N VAL A 129 -8.58 -0.20 -19.26
CA VAL A 129 -7.86 -1.48 -19.37
C VAL A 129 -6.41 -1.13 -19.67
N ASP A 130 -5.53 -1.43 -18.73
CA ASP A 130 -4.09 -1.38 -18.98
C ASP A 130 -3.65 -2.65 -19.72
N THR A 131 -2.57 -2.58 -20.48
CA THR A 131 -2.06 -3.76 -21.17
C THR A 131 -1.35 -4.69 -20.19
N LYS A 132 -1.22 -5.97 -20.53
CA LYS A 132 -0.43 -6.93 -19.72
C LYS A 132 1.07 -6.76 -19.94
N GLU A 133 1.45 -6.50 -21.19
CA GLU A 133 2.82 -6.31 -21.62
C GLU A 133 3.14 -4.83 -21.75
N LEU A 134 4.39 -4.47 -21.45
CA LEU A 134 4.89 -3.11 -21.62
C LEU A 134 4.80 -2.68 -23.09
N GLN A 135 4.08 -1.58 -23.37
CA GLN A 135 3.94 -1.04 -24.72
C GLN A 135 5.15 -0.18 -25.09
N PRO A 136 5.53 -0.17 -26.39
CA PRO A 136 6.55 0.74 -26.89
C PRO A 136 6.06 2.19 -26.78
N VAL A 137 7.00 3.12 -26.67
CA VAL A 137 6.69 4.55 -26.62
C VAL A 137 7.54 5.36 -27.57
N GLU A 138 7.01 6.52 -27.93
CA GLU A 138 7.75 7.56 -28.63
C GLU A 138 8.29 8.56 -27.60
N VAL A 139 9.55 8.98 -27.79
CA VAL A 139 10.18 10.06 -27.03
C VAL A 139 10.46 11.21 -28.00
N ALA A 140 9.70 12.30 -27.88
CA ALA A 140 9.95 13.49 -28.67
C ALA A 140 11.31 14.13 -28.31
N ALA A 141 11.90 14.87 -29.24
CA ALA A 141 13.08 15.67 -28.95
C ALA A 141 12.77 16.68 -27.82
N GLY A 142 13.64 16.70 -26.81
CA GLY A 142 13.47 17.53 -25.61
C GLY A 142 12.56 16.95 -24.53
N ALA A 143 11.98 15.75 -24.73
CA ALA A 143 11.10 15.09 -23.76
C ALA A 143 11.81 13.94 -23.02
N ALA A 144 11.28 13.60 -21.84
CA ALA A 144 11.72 12.46 -21.05
C ALA A 144 10.65 11.36 -21.02
N ARG A 145 11.09 10.10 -20.92
CA ARG A 145 10.27 8.95 -20.50
C ARG A 145 10.93 8.27 -19.32
N GLU A 146 10.12 7.90 -18.35
CA GLU A 146 10.58 7.28 -17.11
C GLU A 146 10.05 5.85 -17.03
N PHE A 147 10.95 4.93 -16.71
CA PHE A 147 10.65 3.53 -16.46
C PHE A 147 10.82 3.26 -14.97
N TRP A 148 9.80 2.71 -14.35
CA TRP A 148 9.83 2.15 -13.01
C TRP A 148 10.10 0.65 -13.10
N LEU A 149 11.05 0.16 -12.32
CA LEU A 149 11.42 -1.24 -12.24
C LEU A 149 11.17 -1.72 -10.81
N THR A 150 10.35 -2.76 -10.68
CA THR A 150 10.10 -3.42 -9.40
C THR A 150 10.71 -4.83 -9.46
N LEU A 151 11.77 -5.06 -8.72
CA LEU A 151 12.40 -6.37 -8.56
C LEU A 151 11.77 -7.11 -7.39
N GLN A 152 11.25 -8.31 -7.59
CA GLN A 152 10.98 -9.26 -6.51
C GLN A 152 12.09 -10.31 -6.46
N VAL A 153 12.97 -10.26 -5.46
CA VAL A 153 13.99 -11.31 -5.33
C VAL A 153 13.29 -12.63 -4.95
N PRO A 154 13.39 -13.70 -5.75
CA PRO A 154 12.70 -14.95 -5.42
C PRO A 154 13.12 -15.49 -4.05
N LEU A 155 12.16 -16.05 -3.31
CA LEU A 155 12.45 -16.74 -2.05
C LEU A 155 13.52 -17.82 -2.28
N GLY A 156 14.49 -17.90 -1.36
CA GLY A 156 15.58 -18.87 -1.42
C GLY A 156 16.71 -18.53 -2.40
N THR A 157 16.68 -17.36 -3.07
CA THR A 157 17.80 -16.87 -3.88
C THR A 157 19.07 -16.79 -3.00
N PRO A 158 20.18 -17.45 -3.38
CA PRO A 158 21.42 -17.39 -2.59
C PRO A 158 21.99 -15.97 -2.54
N ALA A 159 22.62 -15.65 -1.41
CA ALA A 159 23.32 -14.38 -1.25
C ALA A 159 24.46 -14.23 -2.27
N GLY A 160 24.69 -13.00 -2.71
CA GLY A 160 25.76 -12.66 -3.66
C GLY A 160 25.36 -11.53 -4.61
N ASP A 161 26.29 -11.18 -5.49
CA ASP A 161 26.05 -10.17 -6.52
C ASP A 161 25.54 -10.84 -7.81
N TYR A 162 24.45 -10.29 -8.34
CA TYR A 162 23.83 -10.69 -9.59
C TYR A 162 23.89 -9.53 -10.57
N ARG A 163 24.23 -9.81 -11.82
CA ARG A 163 24.42 -8.81 -12.87
C ARG A 163 23.61 -9.14 -14.10
N GLY A 164 23.02 -8.12 -14.71
CA GLY A 164 22.38 -8.17 -16.01
C GLY A 164 22.25 -6.76 -16.58
N GLU A 165 21.23 -6.55 -17.40
CA GLU A 165 21.10 -5.37 -18.24
C GLU A 165 19.63 -4.92 -18.32
N LEU A 166 19.40 -3.62 -18.17
CA LEU A 166 18.23 -2.96 -18.75
C LEU A 166 18.55 -2.66 -20.21
N VAL A 167 17.80 -3.29 -21.11
CA VAL A 167 17.97 -3.19 -22.55
C VAL A 167 16.88 -2.30 -23.14
N LEU A 168 17.31 -1.19 -23.72
CA LEU A 168 16.46 -0.22 -24.41
C LEU A 168 16.62 -0.42 -25.91
N THR A 169 15.55 -0.85 -26.60
CA THR A 169 15.55 -1.00 -28.07
C THR A 169 14.66 0.07 -28.68
N HIS A 170 15.08 0.62 -29.81
CA HIS A 170 14.33 1.65 -30.55
C HIS A 170 14.59 1.48 -32.06
N ALA A 171 13.88 2.24 -32.89
CA ALA A 171 13.94 2.10 -34.34
C ALA A 171 15.36 2.22 -34.94
N ASP A 172 16.21 3.02 -34.28
CA ASP A 172 17.54 3.38 -34.77
C ASP A 172 18.69 2.66 -34.04
N GLY A 173 18.39 1.79 -33.06
CA GLY A 173 19.44 1.16 -32.26
C GLY A 173 19.01 0.45 -30.98
N ARG A 174 20.01 0.18 -30.15
CA ARG A 174 19.89 -0.47 -28.85
C ARG A 174 20.89 0.17 -27.89
N GLU A 175 20.39 0.57 -26.74
CA GLU A 175 21.19 1.03 -25.60
C GLU A 175 21.06 0.05 -24.44
N VAL A 176 22.09 0.03 -23.59
CA VAL A 176 22.16 -0.89 -22.44
C VAL A 176 22.61 -0.11 -21.21
N LEU A 177 21.86 -0.27 -20.12
CA LEU A 177 22.25 0.19 -18.79
C LEU A 177 22.52 -1.04 -17.92
N PRO A 178 23.75 -1.21 -17.39
CA PRO A 178 24.06 -2.30 -16.48
C PRO A 178 23.13 -2.30 -15.26
N LEU A 179 22.70 -3.48 -14.84
CA LEU A 179 21.87 -3.69 -13.66
C LEU A 179 22.59 -4.65 -12.70
N THR A 180 22.85 -4.19 -11.48
CA THR A 180 23.49 -4.98 -10.42
C THR A 180 22.57 -5.09 -9.21
N VAL A 181 22.34 -6.32 -8.75
CA VAL A 181 21.54 -6.63 -7.57
C VAL A 181 22.41 -7.36 -6.56
N LYS A 182 22.50 -6.83 -5.34
CA LYS A 182 23.13 -7.53 -4.21
C LYS A 182 22.07 -8.24 -3.38
N VAL A 183 22.10 -9.57 -3.38
CA VAL A 183 21.21 -10.37 -2.53
C VAL A 183 21.88 -10.58 -1.16
N HIS A 184 21.23 -10.12 -0.10
CA HIS A 184 21.70 -10.30 1.27
C HIS A 184 21.54 -11.75 1.74
N SER A 185 22.40 -12.21 2.65
CA SER A 185 22.25 -13.51 3.33
C SER A 185 21.20 -13.49 4.45
N LEU A 186 20.32 -12.49 4.44
CA LEU A 186 19.35 -12.22 5.48
C LEU A 186 17.98 -12.75 5.03
N VAL A 187 17.33 -13.58 5.85
CA VAL A 187 15.90 -13.82 5.72
C VAL A 187 15.18 -12.83 6.63
N LEU A 188 14.36 -11.97 6.02
CA LEU A 188 13.61 -10.94 6.75
C LEU A 188 12.41 -11.56 7.49
N PRO A 189 12.22 -11.26 8.79
CA PRO A 189 11.03 -11.65 9.51
C PRO A 189 9.80 -10.88 9.01
N ALA A 190 8.62 -11.27 9.50
CA ALA A 190 7.45 -10.40 9.43
C ALA A 190 7.74 -9.08 10.17
N PRO A 191 7.20 -7.94 9.73
CA PRO A 191 7.35 -6.69 10.46
C PRO A 191 6.70 -6.82 11.83
N ARG A 192 7.28 -6.16 12.84
CA ARG A 192 6.66 -6.03 14.16
C ARG A 192 5.32 -5.29 14.11
N LEU A 193 5.19 -4.35 13.17
CA LEU A 193 3.94 -3.61 12.93
C LEU A 193 2.95 -4.46 12.13
N THR A 194 1.67 -4.35 12.48
CA THR A 194 0.56 -4.90 11.72
C THR A 194 0.12 -3.88 10.66
N TYR A 195 0.21 -4.24 9.38
CA TYR A 195 -0.26 -3.38 8.30
C TYR A 195 -1.65 -3.83 7.82
N SER A 196 -2.60 -2.93 7.99
CA SER A 196 -3.97 -2.99 7.49
C SER A 196 -4.25 -1.76 6.62
N ILE A 197 -5.41 -1.74 5.99
CA ILE A 197 -5.90 -0.61 5.21
C ILE A 197 -7.42 -0.68 5.12
N TYR A 198 -8.09 0.46 5.02
CA TYR A 198 -9.50 0.49 4.68
C TYR A 198 -9.68 0.04 3.22
N TYR A 199 -9.97 -1.24 3.07
CA TYR A 199 -10.25 -1.92 1.81
C TYR A 199 -11.76 -2.04 1.63
N ARG A 200 -12.32 -1.09 0.88
CA ARG A 200 -13.79 -0.92 0.70
C ARG A 200 -14.43 -1.93 -0.25
N ALA A 201 -13.61 -2.77 -0.88
CA ALA A 201 -14.09 -3.63 -1.96
C ALA A 201 -15.14 -4.64 -1.49
N THR A 202 -16.16 -4.83 -2.32
CA THR A 202 -17.20 -5.84 -2.17
C THR A 202 -17.40 -6.55 -3.50
N LEU A 203 -17.73 -7.85 -3.46
CA LEU A 203 -18.05 -8.60 -4.66
C LEU A 203 -19.39 -8.15 -5.24
N THR A 204 -19.41 -7.80 -6.52
CA THR A 204 -20.65 -7.51 -7.27
C THR A 204 -21.53 -8.74 -7.37
N ALA A 205 -22.85 -8.57 -7.25
CA ALA A 205 -23.80 -9.68 -7.29
C ALA A 205 -23.91 -10.36 -8.68
N ASP A 206 -23.69 -9.62 -9.76
CA ASP A 206 -23.72 -10.10 -11.15
C ASP A 206 -22.34 -10.57 -11.66
N GLY A 207 -21.32 -10.48 -10.80
CA GLY A 207 -19.93 -10.81 -11.13
C GLY A 207 -19.27 -9.88 -12.15
N GLN A 208 -19.93 -8.77 -12.54
CA GLN A 208 -19.38 -7.86 -13.54
C GLN A 208 -18.34 -6.93 -12.92
N PRO A 209 -17.26 -6.63 -13.66
CA PRO A 209 -16.28 -5.67 -13.17
C PRO A 209 -16.87 -4.27 -13.15
N THR A 210 -16.52 -3.51 -12.12
CA THR A 210 -16.77 -2.06 -12.05
C THR A 210 -15.48 -1.35 -11.69
N ILE A 211 -15.43 -0.04 -11.92
CA ILE A 211 -14.30 0.81 -11.55
C ILE A 211 -14.62 1.72 -10.35
N SER A 212 -15.65 1.37 -9.58
CA SER A 212 -15.92 2.05 -8.30
C SER A 212 -14.92 1.61 -7.24
N SER A 213 -14.86 2.30 -6.11
CA SER A 213 -14.06 1.88 -4.95
C SER A 213 -14.59 0.60 -4.30
N GLU A 214 -15.89 0.33 -4.38
CA GLU A 214 -16.53 -0.81 -3.72
C GLU A 214 -16.69 -2.02 -4.65
N GLY A 215 -17.60 -1.97 -5.63
CA GLY A 215 -17.95 -3.14 -6.44
C GLY A 215 -16.75 -3.70 -7.19
N LYS A 216 -16.52 -5.02 -7.10
CA LYS A 216 -15.48 -5.75 -7.83
C LYS A 216 -16.02 -7.07 -8.34
N SER A 217 -15.59 -7.46 -9.55
CA SER A 217 -15.63 -8.87 -9.96
C SER A 217 -14.67 -9.72 -9.12
N GLU A 218 -14.81 -11.04 -9.14
CA GLU A 218 -13.85 -11.93 -8.46
C GLU A 218 -12.42 -11.76 -8.96
N GLN A 219 -12.24 -11.54 -10.27
CA GLN A 219 -10.92 -11.32 -10.86
C GLN A 219 -10.25 -10.06 -10.30
N GLN A 220 -11.00 -8.94 -10.24
CA GLN A 220 -10.47 -7.70 -9.67
C GLN A 220 -10.18 -7.86 -8.18
N TYR A 221 -11.11 -8.45 -7.42
CA TYR A 221 -10.92 -8.66 -5.98
C TYR A 221 -9.69 -9.55 -5.70
N ALA A 222 -9.46 -10.60 -6.50
CA ALA A 222 -8.26 -11.44 -6.39
C ALA A 222 -6.97 -10.68 -6.73
N ALA A 223 -7.00 -9.84 -7.77
CA ALA A 223 -5.86 -9.01 -8.15
C ALA A 223 -5.51 -7.99 -7.05
N GLU A 224 -6.51 -7.34 -6.47
CA GLU A 224 -6.34 -6.38 -5.37
C GLU A 224 -5.80 -7.06 -4.09
N LEU A 225 -6.27 -8.27 -3.76
CA LEU A 225 -5.71 -9.03 -2.63
C LEU A 225 -4.25 -9.43 -2.85
N ALA A 226 -3.87 -9.79 -4.08
CA ALA A 226 -2.48 -10.10 -4.41
C ALA A 226 -1.60 -8.85 -4.29
N ASP A 227 -2.08 -7.71 -4.81
CA ASP A 227 -1.39 -6.43 -4.70
C ASP A 227 -1.22 -6.00 -3.23
N LEU A 228 -2.27 -6.07 -2.42
CA LEU A 228 -2.22 -5.79 -0.98
C LEU A 228 -1.18 -6.66 -0.25
N ARG A 229 -1.17 -7.97 -0.53
CA ARG A 229 -0.19 -8.91 0.03
C ARG A 229 1.24 -8.51 -0.36
N ASP A 230 1.46 -8.21 -1.63
CA ASP A 230 2.79 -7.90 -2.16
C ASP A 230 3.31 -6.55 -1.62
N HIS A 231 2.43 -5.69 -1.11
CA HIS A 231 2.76 -4.45 -0.37
C HIS A 231 2.78 -4.63 1.15
N GLY A 232 2.68 -5.87 1.65
CA GLY A 232 2.75 -6.19 3.07
C GLY A 232 1.50 -5.85 3.87
N VAL A 233 0.40 -5.46 3.22
CA VAL A 233 -0.91 -5.25 3.86
C VAL A 233 -1.65 -6.59 3.93
N LEU A 234 -1.47 -7.26 5.06
CA LEU A 234 -1.94 -8.64 5.25
C LEU A 234 -3.34 -8.74 5.86
N TYR A 235 -3.83 -7.67 6.49
CA TYR A 235 -5.13 -7.66 7.17
C TYR A 235 -6.08 -6.57 6.65
N PRO A 236 -6.35 -6.48 5.33
CA PRO A 236 -7.26 -5.47 4.80
C PRO A 236 -8.67 -5.65 5.38
N THR A 237 -9.36 -4.54 5.66
CA THR A 237 -10.70 -4.57 6.26
C THR A 237 -11.73 -5.30 5.38
N ASN A 238 -12.85 -5.73 5.96
CA ASN A 238 -14.00 -6.30 5.27
C ASN A 238 -15.18 -5.34 5.29
N TYR A 239 -15.76 -5.06 4.12
CA TYR A 239 -17.00 -4.27 3.98
C TYR A 239 -18.21 -5.13 3.57
N LEU A 240 -18.03 -6.44 3.34
CA LEU A 240 -19.13 -7.33 2.97
C LEU A 240 -20.02 -7.64 4.16
N GLY A 241 -21.34 -7.51 3.96
CA GLY A 241 -22.35 -7.89 4.94
C GLY A 241 -22.34 -9.39 5.30
N HIS A 242 -22.82 -9.70 6.50
CA HIS A 242 -22.69 -11.03 7.12
C HIS A 242 -23.69 -12.08 6.65
N ASP A 243 -24.67 -11.73 5.81
CA ASP A 243 -25.74 -12.65 5.41
C ASP A 243 -25.63 -13.10 3.94
N GLY A 244 -24.83 -12.42 3.14
CA GLY A 244 -24.67 -12.73 1.71
C GLY A 244 -23.66 -13.84 1.43
N PRO A 245 -23.77 -14.54 0.27
CA PRO A 245 -22.76 -15.50 -0.17
C PRO A 245 -21.40 -14.84 -0.44
N GLY A 246 -21.39 -13.54 -0.76
CA GLY A 246 -20.18 -12.77 -1.06
C GLY A 246 -19.11 -12.83 0.03
N LEU A 247 -19.49 -12.84 1.31
CA LEU A 247 -18.50 -12.95 2.41
C LEU A 247 -17.74 -14.28 2.34
N VAL A 248 -18.42 -15.42 2.16
CA VAL A 248 -17.74 -16.73 2.08
C VAL A 248 -16.80 -16.77 0.89
N ARG A 249 -17.24 -16.28 -0.27
CA ARG A 249 -16.37 -16.23 -1.46
C ARG A 249 -15.16 -15.32 -1.25
N ALA A 250 -15.34 -14.17 -0.61
CA ALA A 250 -14.24 -13.28 -0.27
C ALA A 250 -13.23 -13.93 0.70
N LEU A 251 -13.69 -14.73 1.66
CA LEU A 251 -12.80 -15.49 2.56
C LEU A 251 -12.01 -16.58 1.82
N GLU A 252 -12.62 -17.23 0.83
CA GLU A 252 -11.91 -18.16 -0.06
C GLU A 252 -10.82 -17.46 -0.86
N LEU A 253 -11.14 -16.33 -1.48
CA LEU A 253 -10.17 -15.51 -2.24
C LEU A 253 -9.02 -15.01 -1.34
N ARG A 254 -9.32 -14.60 -0.09
CA ARG A 254 -8.29 -14.22 0.89
C ARG A 254 -7.35 -15.39 1.21
N ARG A 255 -7.89 -16.60 1.39
CA ARG A 255 -7.09 -17.82 1.60
C ARG A 255 -6.27 -18.18 0.36
N GLU A 256 -6.84 -18.07 -0.83
CA GLU A 256 -6.16 -18.31 -2.12
C GLU A 256 -5.00 -17.32 -2.33
N ALA A 257 -5.17 -16.06 -1.93
CA ALA A 257 -4.12 -15.06 -1.94
C ALA A 257 -3.00 -15.33 -0.90
N GLY A 258 -3.26 -16.20 0.08
CA GLY A 258 -2.33 -16.51 1.17
C GLY A 258 -2.36 -15.51 2.31
N LEU A 259 -3.47 -14.76 2.48
CA LEU A 259 -3.60 -13.85 3.61
C LEU A 259 -3.76 -14.62 4.93
N PRO A 260 -3.17 -14.12 6.00
CA PRO A 260 -3.15 -14.79 7.29
C PRO A 260 -4.50 -14.62 8.01
N THR A 261 -4.78 -15.49 8.99
CA THR A 261 -6.13 -15.65 9.58
C THR A 261 -6.18 -15.34 11.08
N GLU A 262 -5.13 -14.78 11.65
CA GLU A 262 -5.09 -14.42 13.06
C GLU A 262 -6.11 -13.32 13.36
N ARG A 263 -6.31 -12.38 12.43
CA ARG A 263 -7.14 -11.19 12.60
C ARG A 263 -8.09 -10.97 11.43
N PHE A 264 -9.28 -10.46 11.71
CA PHE A 264 -10.25 -10.01 10.71
C PHE A 264 -10.92 -8.71 11.16
N TYR A 265 -10.66 -7.61 10.45
CA TYR A 265 -11.23 -6.30 10.73
C TYR A 265 -12.52 -6.10 9.90
N ASP A 266 -13.67 -5.99 10.57
CA ASP A 266 -14.99 -6.00 9.96
C ASP A 266 -15.74 -4.67 10.11
N LEU A 267 -16.05 -4.04 8.96
CA LEU A 267 -16.96 -2.91 8.81
C LEU A 267 -18.32 -3.31 8.22
N GLY A 268 -18.42 -4.49 7.58
CA GLY A 268 -19.61 -4.91 6.81
C GLY A 268 -20.91 -5.02 7.60
N ALA A 269 -20.81 -5.02 8.93
CA ALA A 269 -21.95 -4.98 9.83
C ALA A 269 -22.16 -3.63 10.53
N GLY A 270 -21.08 -2.97 10.96
CA GLY A 270 -21.10 -1.87 11.93
C GLY A 270 -21.70 -2.23 13.30
N ILE A 271 -21.24 -1.54 14.34
CA ILE A 271 -21.78 -1.61 15.71
C ILE A 271 -22.33 -0.23 16.07
N GLY A 272 -23.64 -0.18 16.34
CA GLY A 272 -24.32 1.04 16.78
C GLY A 272 -24.23 1.28 18.29
N ASP A 273 -25.13 2.11 18.80
CA ASP A 273 -25.20 2.56 20.21
C ASP A 273 -26.42 1.99 20.97
N GLY A 274 -27.02 0.90 20.47
CA GLY A 274 -28.20 0.28 21.07
C GLY A 274 -27.95 -0.22 22.50
N THR A 275 -28.80 0.20 23.45
CA THR A 275 -28.67 -0.11 24.89
C THR A 275 -29.76 -1.03 25.44
N SER A 276 -30.85 -1.25 24.70
CA SER A 276 -31.96 -2.10 25.17
C SER A 276 -31.53 -3.57 25.21
N PRO A 277 -32.12 -4.41 26.09
CA PRO A 277 -31.79 -5.84 26.12
C PRO A 277 -31.91 -6.54 24.76
N ALA A 278 -32.92 -6.16 23.96
CA ALA A 278 -33.11 -6.69 22.61
C ALA A 278 -32.00 -6.24 21.65
N ALA A 279 -31.57 -4.96 21.71
CA ALA A 279 -30.49 -4.46 20.88
C ALA A 279 -29.15 -5.11 21.23
N LEU A 280 -28.85 -5.26 22.51
CA LEU A 280 -27.63 -5.92 22.98
C LEU A 280 -27.62 -7.41 22.57
N ALA A 281 -28.76 -8.11 22.67
CA ALA A 281 -28.87 -9.48 22.18
C ALA A 281 -28.64 -9.58 20.66
N ALA A 282 -29.15 -8.62 19.88
CA ALA A 282 -28.93 -8.58 18.43
C ALA A 282 -27.45 -8.35 18.08
N ILE A 283 -26.75 -7.51 18.83
CA ILE A 283 -25.29 -7.29 18.67
C ILE A 283 -24.52 -8.59 18.95
N LYS A 284 -24.82 -9.29 20.05
CA LYS A 284 -24.18 -10.58 20.37
C LYS A 284 -24.42 -11.61 19.28
N ALA A 285 -25.66 -11.73 18.79
CA ALA A 285 -26.00 -12.63 17.70
C ALA A 285 -25.25 -12.30 16.39
N LYS A 286 -24.95 -11.03 16.13
CA LYS A 286 -24.13 -10.59 14.99
C LYS A 286 -22.68 -11.08 15.12
N VAL A 287 -22.09 -10.94 16.32
CA VAL A 287 -20.75 -11.44 16.61
C VAL A 287 -20.67 -12.96 16.45
N GLU A 288 -21.59 -13.69 17.07
CA GLU A 288 -21.65 -15.15 16.98
C GLU A 288 -21.80 -15.64 15.54
N ARG A 289 -22.62 -14.95 14.73
CA ARG A 289 -22.81 -15.25 13.31
C ARG A 289 -21.52 -15.09 12.51
N LEU A 290 -20.83 -13.96 12.67
CA LEU A 290 -19.57 -13.76 11.95
C LEU A 290 -18.52 -14.80 12.37
N ARG A 291 -18.39 -15.07 13.68
CA ARG A 291 -17.51 -16.14 14.22
C ARG A 291 -17.82 -17.49 13.59
N ALA A 292 -19.08 -17.88 13.50
CA ALA A 292 -19.47 -19.14 12.89
C ALA A 292 -19.11 -19.20 11.39
N ARG A 293 -19.22 -18.09 10.67
CA ARG A 293 -18.91 -18.02 9.23
C ARG A 293 -17.42 -18.01 8.93
N THR A 294 -16.60 -17.39 9.79
CA THR A 294 -15.16 -17.25 9.57
C THR A 294 -14.35 -18.40 10.20
N ALA A 295 -14.90 -19.13 11.17
CA ALA A 295 -14.24 -20.26 11.82
C ALA A 295 -13.75 -21.37 10.85
N PRO A 296 -14.50 -21.80 9.82
CA PRO A 296 -14.02 -22.79 8.84
C PRO A 296 -12.78 -22.34 8.06
N PHE A 297 -12.51 -21.04 8.03
CA PHE A 297 -11.35 -20.44 7.38
C PHE A 297 -10.19 -20.21 8.35
N GLY A 298 -10.33 -20.57 9.63
CA GLY A 298 -9.28 -20.45 10.63
C GLY A 298 -9.15 -19.06 11.27
N TYR A 299 -10.15 -18.19 11.12
CA TYR A 299 -10.13 -16.87 11.75
C TYR A 299 -10.30 -16.95 13.26
N ARG A 300 -9.44 -16.23 13.98
CA ARG A 300 -9.38 -16.28 15.45
C ARG A 300 -9.96 -15.03 16.10
N ASP A 301 -9.35 -13.88 15.82
CA ASP A 301 -9.75 -12.60 16.39
C ASP A 301 -10.55 -11.79 15.38
N LEU A 302 -11.80 -11.47 15.73
CA LEU A 302 -12.68 -10.66 14.90
C LEU A 302 -12.89 -9.29 15.54
N TYR A 303 -12.53 -8.25 14.81
CA TYR A 303 -12.65 -6.86 15.24
C TYR A 303 -13.85 -6.22 14.55
N PHE A 304 -14.72 -5.56 15.29
CA PHE A 304 -15.94 -4.93 14.79
C PHE A 304 -15.83 -3.41 14.88
N TYR A 305 -16.38 -2.72 13.88
CA TYR A 305 -16.26 -1.27 13.75
C TYR A 305 -17.36 -0.49 14.49
N GLY A 306 -16.97 0.52 15.27
CA GLY A 306 -17.89 1.47 15.91
C GLY A 306 -18.31 2.63 15.01
N PHE A 307 -18.93 3.66 15.58
CA PHE A 307 -19.16 4.92 14.87
C PHE A 307 -17.85 5.64 14.60
N ASP A 308 -17.60 5.83 13.31
CA ASP A 308 -16.42 6.49 12.75
C ASP A 308 -16.18 7.88 13.37
N GLU A 309 -14.94 8.10 13.81
CA GLU A 309 -14.42 9.38 14.34
C GLU A 309 -15.33 10.05 15.40
N ALA A 310 -16.15 9.27 16.11
CA ALA A 310 -17.11 9.80 17.06
C ALA A 310 -16.38 10.43 18.26
N THR A 311 -16.89 11.57 18.73
CA THR A 311 -16.40 12.27 19.93
C THR A 311 -17.55 12.53 20.92
N GLY A 312 -17.20 12.89 22.16
CA GLY A 312 -18.16 13.30 23.20
C GLY A 312 -19.26 12.27 23.48
N ASP A 313 -20.51 12.73 23.55
CA ASP A 313 -21.67 11.89 23.85
C ASP A 313 -21.90 10.81 22.78
N ARG A 314 -21.60 11.10 21.50
CA ARG A 314 -21.72 10.11 20.42
C ARG A 314 -20.74 8.97 20.62
N LEU A 315 -19.51 9.24 21.04
CA LEU A 315 -18.54 8.19 21.37
C LEU A 315 -19.01 7.36 22.57
N THR A 316 -19.36 8.04 23.67
CA THR A 316 -19.68 7.37 24.93
C THR A 316 -21.02 6.63 24.93
N SER A 317 -21.95 6.99 24.03
CA SER A 317 -23.22 6.28 23.82
C SER A 317 -23.03 4.80 23.43
N GLN A 318 -21.89 4.46 22.81
CA GLN A 318 -21.62 3.11 22.31
C GLN A 318 -21.11 2.13 23.36
N LYS A 319 -20.84 2.58 24.60
CA LYS A 319 -20.22 1.74 25.65
C LYS A 319 -20.94 0.43 25.91
N ALA A 320 -22.27 0.44 25.93
CA ALA A 320 -23.06 -0.77 26.17
C ALA A 320 -22.95 -1.75 24.98
N ALA A 321 -22.98 -1.24 23.76
CA ALA A 321 -22.87 -2.03 22.55
C ALA A 321 -21.48 -2.67 22.42
N TRP A 322 -20.40 -1.92 22.68
CA TRP A 322 -19.03 -2.42 22.64
C TRP A 322 -18.79 -3.51 23.70
N ARG A 323 -19.33 -3.33 24.92
CA ARG A 323 -19.33 -4.40 25.94
C ARG A 323 -20.05 -5.65 25.46
N ALA A 324 -21.20 -5.51 24.80
CA ALA A 324 -21.92 -6.67 24.27
C ALA A 324 -21.11 -7.41 23.20
N VAL A 325 -20.32 -6.71 22.38
CA VAL A 325 -19.39 -7.35 21.43
C VAL A 325 -18.32 -8.16 22.17
N GLN A 326 -17.66 -7.56 23.16
CA GLN A 326 -16.62 -8.23 23.95
C GLN A 326 -17.16 -9.44 24.74
N GLU A 327 -18.35 -9.33 25.32
CA GLU A 327 -19.03 -10.43 26.01
C GLU A 327 -19.37 -11.61 25.07
N ALA A 328 -19.55 -11.35 23.77
CA ALA A 328 -19.75 -12.38 22.74
C ALA A 328 -18.43 -12.91 22.14
N GLY A 329 -17.28 -12.46 22.65
CA GLY A 329 -15.95 -12.87 22.18
C GLY A 329 -15.49 -12.18 20.90
N GLY A 330 -16.08 -11.02 20.55
CA GLY A 330 -15.55 -10.11 19.53
C GLY A 330 -14.62 -9.08 20.16
N LYS A 331 -13.89 -8.36 19.30
CA LYS A 331 -13.03 -7.23 19.66
C LYS A 331 -13.54 -5.95 18.99
N MET A 332 -13.18 -4.78 19.51
CA MET A 332 -13.55 -3.50 18.92
C MET A 332 -12.36 -2.85 18.23
N PHE A 333 -12.61 -2.21 17.09
CA PHE A 333 -11.68 -1.25 16.49
C PHE A 333 -12.45 -0.07 15.91
N VAL A 334 -11.86 1.12 15.88
CA VAL A 334 -12.48 2.31 15.24
C VAL A 334 -11.43 3.39 14.97
N ALA A 335 -11.62 4.17 13.90
CA ALA A 335 -10.93 5.43 13.71
C ALA A 335 -11.33 6.45 14.79
N GLY A 336 -10.35 7.16 15.33
CA GLY A 336 -10.57 8.17 16.35
C GLY A 336 -9.37 9.09 16.54
N TYR A 337 -9.45 9.89 17.60
CA TYR A 337 -8.48 10.92 17.94
C TYR A 337 -7.96 10.76 19.38
N GLU A 338 -6.98 11.57 19.76
CA GLU A 338 -6.62 11.78 21.18
C GLU A 338 -7.88 12.12 22.00
N GLY A 339 -7.98 11.59 23.22
CA GLY A 339 -9.19 11.68 24.04
C GLY A 339 -10.12 10.45 23.96
N THR A 340 -9.96 9.60 22.94
CA THR A 340 -10.75 8.37 22.79
C THR A 340 -10.46 7.38 23.91
N PHE A 341 -9.20 7.29 24.36
CA PHE A 341 -8.79 6.42 25.45
C PHE A 341 -9.51 6.76 26.75
N GLU A 342 -9.55 8.04 27.11
CA GLU A 342 -10.19 8.51 28.34
C GLU A 342 -11.69 8.23 28.34
N ALA A 343 -12.32 8.27 27.17
CA ALA A 343 -13.73 7.96 27.02
C ALA A 343 -14.00 6.44 27.09
N MET A 344 -13.21 5.62 26.41
CA MET A 344 -13.56 4.22 26.13
C MET A 344 -12.66 3.19 26.82
N GLY A 345 -11.39 3.51 27.05
CA GLY A 345 -10.41 2.64 27.70
C GLY A 345 -10.39 1.23 27.10
N ALA A 346 -10.40 0.22 27.96
CA ALA A 346 -10.36 -1.20 27.58
C ALA A 346 -11.56 -1.70 26.73
N LEU A 347 -12.54 -0.85 26.42
CA LEU A 347 -13.63 -1.21 25.49
C LEU A 347 -13.20 -1.16 24.02
N LEU A 348 -12.03 -0.58 23.72
CA LEU A 348 -11.48 -0.52 22.36
C LEU A 348 -10.19 -1.33 22.29
N ASP A 349 -10.22 -2.46 21.57
CA ASP A 349 -9.10 -3.40 21.47
C ASP A 349 -8.02 -2.89 20.50
N THR A 350 -8.41 -2.20 19.42
CA THR A 350 -7.49 -1.54 18.48
C THR A 350 -7.96 -0.11 18.20
N ALA A 351 -7.25 0.89 18.71
CA ALA A 351 -7.53 2.30 18.39
C ALA A 351 -6.81 2.70 17.11
N VAL A 352 -7.51 3.23 16.11
CA VAL A 352 -6.90 3.70 14.86
C VAL A 352 -6.85 5.24 14.95
N LEU A 353 -5.70 5.79 15.33
CA LEU A 353 -5.54 7.21 15.69
C LEU A 353 -5.09 8.06 14.50
N ALA A 354 -5.75 9.21 14.32
CA ALA A 354 -5.51 10.11 13.19
C ALA A 354 -4.27 11.00 13.40
N GLY A 355 -3.48 11.18 12.35
CA GLY A 355 -2.37 12.12 12.31
C GLY A 355 -1.06 11.55 12.87
N ALA A 356 -0.10 12.44 13.14
CA ALA A 356 1.24 12.05 13.55
C ALA A 356 1.21 11.21 14.85
N PRO A 357 1.92 10.07 14.91
CA PRO A 357 1.83 9.16 16.05
C PRO A 357 2.45 9.79 17.30
N ASN A 358 1.71 9.70 18.41
CA ASN A 358 2.11 10.19 19.72
C ASN A 358 2.43 9.01 20.67
N PRO A 359 3.69 8.83 21.11
CA PRO A 359 4.08 7.71 21.97
C PRO A 359 3.27 7.61 23.28
N LYS A 360 2.83 8.75 23.83
CA LYS A 360 2.02 8.77 25.05
C LYS A 360 0.63 8.17 24.83
N GLU A 361 0.08 8.25 23.63
CA GLU A 361 -1.19 7.59 23.31
C GLU A 361 -0.99 6.08 23.20
N ALA A 362 0.09 5.61 22.56
CA ALA A 362 0.42 4.19 22.52
C ALA A 362 0.56 3.60 23.93
N GLU A 363 1.28 4.28 24.83
CA GLU A 363 1.42 3.87 26.24
C GLU A 363 0.07 3.73 26.96
N LYS A 364 -0.89 4.63 26.72
CA LYS A 364 -2.23 4.54 27.30
C LYS A 364 -2.94 3.26 26.85
N TRP A 365 -2.99 3.01 25.55
CA TRP A 365 -3.66 1.82 24.99
C TRP A 365 -2.99 0.52 25.46
N HIS A 366 -1.66 0.47 25.47
CA HIS A 366 -0.91 -0.68 25.98
C HIS A 366 -1.17 -0.95 27.46
N SER A 367 -1.43 0.08 28.27
CA SER A 367 -1.70 -0.08 29.71
C SER A 367 -2.94 -0.91 30.03
N VAL A 368 -3.86 -1.06 29.06
CA VAL A 368 -5.07 -1.88 29.16
C VAL A 368 -5.04 -3.11 28.25
N GLY A 369 -3.90 -3.39 27.62
CA GLY A 369 -3.73 -4.52 26.69
C GLY A 369 -4.31 -4.30 25.28
N SER A 370 -4.67 -3.06 24.95
CA SER A 370 -5.14 -2.67 23.61
C SER A 370 -3.98 -2.26 22.72
N GLU A 371 -4.24 -2.23 21.41
CA GLU A 371 -3.29 -1.80 20.38
C GLU A 371 -3.57 -0.36 19.91
N ALA A 372 -2.53 0.35 19.51
CA ALA A 372 -2.61 1.66 18.88
C ALA A 372 -2.11 1.59 17.43
N PHE A 373 -3.02 1.84 16.48
CA PHE A 373 -2.75 1.95 15.06
C PHE A 373 -2.78 3.41 14.63
N CYS A 374 -2.14 3.74 13.50
CA CYS A 374 -2.12 5.07 12.91
C CYS A 374 -2.79 5.09 11.53
N TYR A 375 -3.46 6.20 11.23
CA TYR A 375 -3.93 6.57 9.89
C TYR A 375 -3.79 8.10 9.69
N ALA A 376 -4.00 8.57 8.45
CA ALA A 376 -3.99 10.00 8.15
C ALA A 376 -2.65 10.71 8.44
N ASN A 377 -1.51 10.04 8.25
CA ASN A 377 -0.18 10.62 8.41
C ASN A 377 0.78 10.33 7.25
N PRO A 378 0.54 10.85 6.04
CA PRO A 378 -0.64 11.59 5.62
C PRO A 378 -1.78 10.62 5.31
N GLN A 379 -2.96 11.17 5.06
CA GLN A 379 -4.04 10.42 4.43
C GLN A 379 -3.61 9.97 3.03
N VAL A 380 -4.11 8.82 2.54
CA VAL A 380 -3.95 8.39 1.13
C VAL A 380 -4.46 9.47 0.18
N GLY A 381 -3.74 9.67 -0.92
CA GLY A 381 -4.00 10.74 -1.90
C GLY A 381 -2.95 11.85 -1.85
N VAL A 382 -1.81 11.66 -1.18
CA VAL A 382 -0.60 12.48 -1.38
C VAL A 382 0.32 11.71 -2.30
N GLU A 383 0.86 12.34 -3.33
CA GLU A 383 1.66 11.66 -4.37
C GLU A 383 3.17 11.67 -4.04
N ASP A 384 3.52 11.48 -2.77
CA ASP A 384 4.91 11.50 -2.29
C ASP A 384 5.29 10.15 -1.64
N PRO A 385 6.06 9.29 -2.33
CA PRO A 385 6.46 7.99 -1.80
C PRO A 385 7.31 8.07 -0.53
N ALA A 386 8.18 9.09 -0.42
CA ALA A 386 9.10 9.22 0.70
C ALA A 386 8.36 9.47 2.00
N VAL A 387 7.24 10.19 1.93
CA VAL A 387 6.40 10.50 3.08
C VAL A 387 5.73 9.23 3.62
N TYR A 388 5.14 8.38 2.77
CA TYR A 388 4.54 7.11 3.23
C TYR A 388 5.59 6.15 3.78
N ARG A 389 6.73 5.99 3.07
CA ARG A 389 7.86 5.16 3.53
C ARG A 389 8.31 5.56 4.93
N ARG A 390 8.50 6.86 5.16
CA ARG A 390 8.95 7.41 6.44
C ARG A 390 7.92 7.22 7.53
N ASN A 391 6.70 7.68 7.27
CA ASN A 391 5.70 7.86 8.31
C ASN A 391 5.07 6.54 8.75
N PHE A 392 4.73 5.67 7.80
CA PHE A 392 4.17 4.35 8.10
C PHE A 392 5.24 3.28 8.33
N GLY A 393 6.51 3.59 8.04
CA GLY A 393 7.66 2.76 8.40
C GLY A 393 8.29 3.14 9.75
N LEU A 394 9.50 3.69 9.72
CA LEU A 394 10.33 3.86 10.92
C LEU A 394 9.80 4.89 11.93
N VAL A 395 9.06 5.92 11.49
CA VAL A 395 8.45 6.90 12.43
C VAL A 395 7.40 6.23 13.29
N LEU A 396 6.50 5.45 12.67
CA LEU A 396 5.45 4.73 13.37
C LEU A 396 6.01 3.70 14.34
N ARG A 397 7.03 2.92 13.90
CA ARG A 397 7.75 1.98 14.77
C ARG A 397 8.37 2.70 15.97
N ALA A 398 9.11 3.78 15.74
CA ALA A 398 9.79 4.51 16.80
C ALA A 398 8.81 5.15 17.79
N ALA A 399 7.59 5.45 17.36
CA ALA A 399 6.54 5.98 18.23
C ALA A 399 5.88 4.91 19.13
N GLY A 400 6.25 3.64 18.99
CA GLY A 400 5.71 2.56 19.82
C GLY A 400 4.30 2.10 19.42
N PHE A 401 3.83 2.48 18.23
CA PHE A 401 2.54 1.99 17.72
C PHE A 401 2.64 0.52 17.29
N ASP A 402 1.48 -0.14 17.18
CA ASP A 402 1.38 -1.57 16.84
C ASP A 402 1.08 -1.81 15.36
N GLY A 403 0.65 -0.78 14.62
CA GLY A 403 0.26 -0.95 13.23
C GLY A 403 -0.21 0.31 12.52
N ALA A 404 -0.51 0.14 11.23
CA ALA A 404 -1.11 1.14 10.37
C ALA A 404 -2.44 0.63 9.82
N MET A 405 -3.41 1.53 9.64
CA MET A 405 -4.65 1.26 8.91
C MET A 405 -5.09 2.53 8.19
N ASP A 406 -4.35 2.90 7.15
CA ASP A 406 -4.60 4.15 6.45
C ASP A 406 -5.90 4.09 5.62
N TYR A 407 -6.50 5.25 5.39
CA TYR A 407 -7.70 5.37 4.57
C TYR A 407 -7.35 6.04 3.22
N ALA A 408 -7.52 5.38 2.08
CA ALA A 408 -7.98 4.01 1.85
C ALA A 408 -7.19 3.39 0.68
N TYR A 409 -7.36 2.08 0.46
CA TYR A 409 -6.74 1.42 -0.70
C TYR A 409 -7.17 2.09 -2.02
N GLN A 410 -8.48 2.33 -2.13
CA GLN A 410 -9.14 3.08 -3.19
C GLN A 410 -10.38 3.77 -2.62
N HIS A 411 -10.53 5.08 -2.83
CA HIS A 411 -11.76 5.80 -2.50
C HIS A 411 -11.92 7.04 -3.38
N GLY A 412 -12.80 6.93 -4.37
CA GLY A 412 -13.25 8.06 -5.18
C GLY A 412 -14.41 8.79 -4.49
N PHE A 413 -14.31 10.11 -4.35
CA PHE A 413 -15.40 10.91 -3.77
C PHE A 413 -16.51 11.21 -4.78
N THR A 414 -16.20 11.21 -6.07
CA THR A 414 -17.22 11.25 -7.13
C THR A 414 -16.86 10.30 -8.27
N HIS A 415 -15.72 10.47 -8.93
CA HIS A 415 -15.19 9.46 -9.86
C HIS A 415 -13.69 9.26 -9.64
N VAL A 416 -13.30 8.03 -9.26
CA VAL A 416 -11.95 7.62 -8.81
C VAL A 416 -10.77 7.97 -9.74
N TRP A 417 -11.03 8.40 -10.97
CA TRP A 417 -10.02 8.78 -11.97
C TRP A 417 -10.04 10.29 -12.25
N ASN A 418 -10.66 11.11 -11.39
CA ASN A 418 -10.83 12.54 -11.64
C ASN A 418 -10.83 13.36 -10.33
N ASP A 419 -9.67 13.89 -9.96
CA ASP A 419 -9.47 14.75 -8.78
C ASP A 419 -10.24 16.09 -8.78
N PHE A 420 -10.88 16.46 -9.88
CA PHE A 420 -11.46 17.79 -10.08
C PHE A 420 -12.99 17.83 -9.99
N ASP A 421 -13.64 16.71 -9.69
CA ASP A 421 -15.10 16.57 -9.68
C ASP A 421 -15.75 16.66 -8.28
N ASN A 422 -14.95 16.67 -7.22
CA ASN A 422 -15.40 16.88 -5.85
C ASN A 422 -14.82 18.16 -5.26
N THR A 423 -15.67 19.02 -4.69
CA THR A 423 -15.25 20.35 -4.19
C THR A 423 -14.70 20.32 -2.76
N HIS A 424 -14.62 19.15 -2.11
CA HIS A 424 -14.21 19.01 -0.72
C HIS A 424 -12.88 18.27 -0.58
N TYR A 425 -12.78 17.07 -1.17
CA TYR A 425 -11.55 16.26 -1.15
C TYR A 425 -11.15 15.81 -2.56
N ARG A 426 -9.85 15.61 -2.75
CA ARG A 426 -9.28 14.81 -3.84
C ARG A 426 -9.50 13.33 -3.55
N ASP A 427 -9.34 12.47 -4.55
CA ASP A 427 -9.54 11.04 -4.35
C ASP A 427 -8.43 10.44 -3.47
N HIS A 428 -8.79 9.45 -2.64
CA HIS A 428 -7.84 8.76 -1.76
C HIS A 428 -7.45 7.42 -2.37
N ASN A 429 -6.48 7.43 -3.28
CA ASN A 429 -6.10 6.26 -4.06
C ASN A 429 -4.61 5.93 -3.90
N PHE A 430 -4.30 4.74 -3.37
CA PHE A 430 -2.98 4.14 -3.56
C PHE A 430 -2.90 3.38 -4.88
N THR A 431 -4.04 2.90 -5.36
CA THR A 431 -4.18 2.24 -6.65
C THR A 431 -5.43 2.77 -7.33
N TYR A 432 -5.53 2.56 -8.64
CA TYR A 432 -6.70 2.89 -9.42
C TYR A 432 -7.32 1.62 -10.00
N PRO A 433 -8.65 1.43 -9.89
CA PRO A 433 -9.30 0.25 -10.42
C PRO A 433 -9.36 0.31 -11.94
N THR A 434 -9.07 -0.83 -12.58
CA THR A 434 -9.33 -1.09 -14.00
C THR A 434 -10.31 -2.25 -14.14
N VAL A 435 -10.81 -2.50 -15.36
CA VAL A 435 -11.80 -3.57 -15.60
C VAL A 435 -11.28 -4.95 -15.19
N ASP A 436 -9.98 -5.20 -15.29
CA ASP A 436 -9.37 -6.52 -15.11
C ASP A 436 -8.14 -6.55 -14.19
N GLY A 437 -7.83 -5.44 -13.50
CA GLY A 437 -6.72 -5.36 -12.56
C GLY A 437 -6.59 -4.00 -11.85
N VAL A 438 -5.37 -3.67 -11.46
CA VAL A 438 -5.02 -2.45 -10.71
C VAL A 438 -3.93 -1.67 -11.43
N VAL A 439 -4.02 -0.35 -11.39
CA VAL A 439 -2.89 0.54 -11.71
C VAL A 439 -2.30 1.02 -10.39
N GLY A 440 -1.04 0.67 -10.13
CA GLY A 440 -0.31 1.08 -8.93
C GLY A 440 0.19 2.52 -9.02
N THR A 441 0.61 3.06 -7.88
CA THR A 441 1.19 4.41 -7.78
C THR A 441 2.56 4.36 -7.11
N ILE A 442 3.39 5.37 -7.35
CA ILE A 442 4.67 5.50 -6.63
C ILE A 442 4.47 5.63 -5.12
N ALA A 443 3.40 6.30 -4.67
CA ALA A 443 3.08 6.45 -3.25
C ALA A 443 2.86 5.08 -2.57
N TRP A 444 2.22 4.16 -3.29
CA TRP A 444 2.00 2.80 -2.83
C TRP A 444 3.29 1.98 -2.75
N GLU A 445 4.18 2.11 -3.74
CA GLU A 445 5.53 1.51 -3.66
C GLU A 445 6.30 2.08 -2.46
N GLY A 446 6.19 3.39 -2.18
CA GLY A 446 6.76 4.02 -0.99
C GLY A 446 6.24 3.43 0.32
N PHE A 447 4.94 3.14 0.42
CA PHE A 447 4.37 2.45 1.58
C PHE A 447 5.00 1.05 1.76
N ARG A 448 5.15 0.25 0.69
CA ARG A 448 5.81 -1.07 0.76
C ARG A 448 7.27 -0.95 1.23
N GLU A 449 8.03 0.01 0.74
CA GLU A 449 9.40 0.25 1.20
C GLU A 449 9.46 0.55 2.71
N GLY A 450 8.43 1.20 3.26
CA GLY A 450 8.30 1.46 4.70
C GLY A 450 8.02 0.19 5.50
N VAL A 451 7.23 -0.73 4.93
CA VAL A 451 7.03 -2.08 5.50
C VAL A 451 8.36 -2.83 5.58
N ASP A 452 9.16 -2.81 4.52
CA ASP A 452 10.46 -3.47 4.47
C ASP A 452 11.47 -2.85 5.44
N ASP A 453 11.52 -1.51 5.56
CA ASP A 453 12.32 -0.82 6.58
C ASP A 453 12.01 -1.32 8.00
N VAL A 454 10.73 -1.56 8.31
CA VAL A 454 10.30 -2.11 9.60
C VAL A 454 10.67 -3.59 9.74
N ARG A 455 10.68 -4.38 8.66
CA ARG A 455 11.18 -5.76 8.70
C ARG A 455 12.68 -5.80 9.04
N TYR A 456 13.47 -4.89 8.48
CA TYR A 456 14.89 -4.74 8.86
C TYR A 456 15.07 -4.32 10.31
N ALA A 457 14.29 -3.34 10.79
CA ALA A 457 14.32 -2.95 12.19
C ALA A 457 13.94 -4.11 13.12
N THR A 458 12.92 -4.89 12.75
CA THR A 458 12.50 -6.09 13.47
C THR A 458 13.61 -7.15 13.49
N ALA A 459 14.28 -7.38 12.36
CA ALA A 459 15.41 -8.31 12.27
C ALA A 459 16.59 -7.88 13.17
N LEU A 460 16.85 -6.58 13.27
CA LEU A 460 17.86 -6.01 14.16
C LEU A 460 17.49 -6.19 15.63
N GLU A 461 16.25 -5.87 16.02
CA GLU A 461 15.74 -6.11 17.37
C GLU A 461 15.89 -7.58 17.78
N GLN A 462 15.51 -8.52 16.90
CA GLN A 462 15.67 -9.95 17.14
C GLN A 462 17.15 -10.35 17.28
N ALA A 463 18.04 -9.79 16.46
CA ALA A 463 19.48 -10.06 16.54
C ALA A 463 20.10 -9.51 17.84
N ILE A 464 19.65 -8.35 18.30
CA ILE A 464 20.05 -7.77 19.59
C ILE A 464 19.59 -8.68 20.74
N ALA A 465 18.31 -9.10 20.72
CA ALA A 465 17.73 -9.95 21.76
C ALA A 465 18.36 -11.34 21.83
N ALA A 466 18.79 -11.89 20.69
CA ALA A 466 19.47 -13.19 20.61
C ALA A 466 20.95 -13.14 21.01
N ALA A 467 21.54 -11.94 21.16
CA ALA A 467 22.95 -11.82 21.50
C ALA A 467 23.23 -12.29 22.94
N PRO A 468 24.44 -12.80 23.23
CA PRO A 468 24.81 -13.23 24.58
C PRO A 468 24.64 -12.12 25.61
N ALA A 469 24.24 -12.50 26.83
CA ALA A 469 24.11 -11.57 27.95
C ALA A 469 25.42 -10.79 28.17
N GLY A 470 25.32 -9.47 28.31
CA GLY A 470 26.49 -8.58 28.45
C GLY A 470 27.19 -8.22 27.14
N SER A 471 26.70 -8.65 25.98
CA SER A 471 27.25 -8.26 24.67
C SER A 471 27.34 -6.75 24.51
N THR A 472 28.56 -6.22 24.42
CA THR A 472 28.81 -4.80 24.11
C THR A 472 28.27 -4.43 22.74
N LEU A 473 28.42 -5.31 21.75
CA LEU A 473 27.94 -5.08 20.38
C LEU A 473 26.41 -4.93 20.35
N ALA A 474 25.68 -5.74 21.12
CA ALA A 474 24.23 -5.66 21.20
C ALA A 474 23.78 -4.35 21.87
N ARG A 475 24.49 -3.91 22.93
CA ARG A 475 24.22 -2.61 23.58
C ARG A 475 24.51 -1.42 22.65
N GLU A 476 25.57 -1.48 21.87
CA GLU A 476 25.88 -0.44 20.88
C GLU A 476 24.83 -0.39 19.76
N ALA A 477 24.41 -1.55 19.25
CA ALA A 477 23.37 -1.65 18.24
C ALA A 477 22.02 -1.11 18.75
N GLN A 478 21.64 -1.49 19.99
CA GLN A 478 20.44 -0.97 20.65
C GLN A 478 20.52 0.54 20.83
N SER A 479 21.64 1.06 21.35
CA SER A 479 21.83 2.50 21.53
C SER A 479 21.80 3.28 20.22
N TRP A 480 22.29 2.69 19.11
CA TRP A 480 22.18 3.30 17.79
C TRP A 480 20.73 3.33 17.31
N LEU A 481 20.00 2.22 17.47
CA LEU A 481 18.60 2.11 17.04
C LEU A 481 17.68 3.04 17.84
N ASP A 482 17.91 3.17 19.15
CA ASP A 482 17.16 4.07 20.03
C ASP A 482 17.49 5.54 19.79
N GLY A 483 18.71 5.83 19.31
CA GLY A 483 19.17 7.18 18.99
C GLY A 483 18.87 7.65 17.56
N LEU A 484 18.20 6.82 16.74
CA LEU A 484 17.90 7.12 15.34
C LEU A 484 16.80 8.20 15.24
N ASP A 485 17.12 9.36 14.69
CA ASP A 485 16.10 10.37 14.36
C ASP A 485 15.37 9.99 13.07
N THR A 486 14.29 9.22 13.23
CA THR A 486 13.49 8.68 12.13
C THR A 486 12.77 9.74 11.30
N ARG A 487 12.69 10.99 11.79
CA ARG A 487 12.08 12.11 11.04
C ARG A 487 13.00 12.72 10.02
N LEU A 488 14.31 12.66 10.26
CA LEU A 488 15.31 13.36 9.44
C LEU A 488 16.29 12.42 8.75
N VAL A 489 16.44 11.19 9.24
CA VAL A 489 17.42 10.25 8.67
C VAL A 489 17.11 9.92 7.21
N ASP A 490 18.15 9.82 6.39
CA ASP A 490 18.05 9.17 5.10
C ASP A 490 17.66 7.68 5.30
N LEU A 491 16.56 7.26 4.67
CA LEU A 491 15.99 5.93 4.94
C LEU A 491 16.83 4.82 4.32
N ASP A 492 17.53 5.09 3.22
CA ASP A 492 18.43 4.12 2.59
C ASP A 492 19.69 3.93 3.43
N GLU A 493 20.26 5.03 3.97
CA GLU A 493 21.35 4.95 4.94
C GLU A 493 20.94 4.22 6.22
N ALA A 494 19.73 4.48 6.73
CA ALA A 494 19.21 3.78 7.90
C ALA A 494 19.06 2.28 7.65
N ARG A 495 18.46 1.88 6.51
CA ARG A 495 18.34 0.47 6.09
C ARG A 495 19.71 -0.19 5.97
N ALA A 496 20.64 0.43 5.26
CA ALA A 496 22.01 -0.06 5.10
C ALA A 496 22.72 -0.25 6.45
N ARG A 497 22.50 0.67 7.41
CA ARG A 497 23.10 0.58 8.74
C ARG A 497 22.46 -0.49 9.62
N MET A 498 21.15 -0.72 9.50
CA MET A 498 20.48 -1.87 10.14
C MET A 498 21.08 -3.18 9.63
N ILE A 499 21.29 -3.31 8.32
CA ILE A 499 21.91 -4.49 7.71
C ILE A 499 23.31 -4.73 8.27
N ASP A 500 24.16 -3.70 8.36
CA ASP A 500 25.51 -3.81 8.96
C ASP A 500 25.45 -4.35 10.39
N TRP A 501 24.58 -3.79 11.23
CA TRP A 501 24.40 -4.26 12.60
C TRP A 501 23.96 -5.71 12.66
N ILE A 502 22.96 -6.10 11.86
CA ILE A 502 22.46 -7.47 11.82
C ILE A 502 23.57 -8.44 11.40
N THR A 503 24.33 -8.12 10.34
CA THR A 503 25.45 -8.95 9.88
C THR A 503 26.50 -9.11 10.97
N ARG A 504 26.89 -8.02 11.65
CA ARG A 504 27.90 -8.07 12.73
C ARG A 504 27.43 -8.88 13.94
N LEU A 505 26.14 -8.81 14.29
CA LEU A 505 25.56 -9.57 15.40
C LEU A 505 25.43 -11.07 15.07
N ARG A 506 25.15 -11.43 13.80
CA ARG A 506 24.97 -12.82 13.35
C ARG A 506 26.25 -13.53 12.92
N ALA A 507 27.34 -12.81 12.69
CA ALA A 507 28.63 -13.39 12.26
C ALA A 507 29.39 -14.14 13.37
N ARG A 508 28.74 -14.44 14.50
CA ARG A 508 29.39 -15.00 15.71
C ARG A 508 28.79 -16.31 16.15
#